data_AF-A0A0G2E105-F1
#
_entry.id   AF-A0A0G2E105-F1
#
_cell.length_a   1.000
_cell.length_b   1.000
_cell.length_c   1.000
_cell.angle_alpha   90.00
_cell.angle_beta   90.00
_cell.angle_gamma   90.00
#
_symmetry.space_group_name_H-M   'P 1'
#
loop_
_entity.id
_entity.type
_entity.pdbx_description
1 polymer ?
#
loop_
_entity_poly.entity_id
_entity_poly.type
_entity_poly.pdbx_seq_one_letter_code
_entity_poly.pdbx_strand_id
1 'polypeptide(L)'
;MDPDAAFRESLFDALADDEGAAYWEGVYGQPIHTYPIEQQTPTGELERMTDEEYAEYVRRKMWEKSHQHILEERERQEKERQRRKAEEKAQRESTGRMHEEHESFQRKVEASLKRGAERKSKRMWKEVWANYTKGWENIAAGAVDKDLGVKDLLPWPVETGKVKNVSKEEVEHFFRSVPLEGDEIATQLKTERVRWHPDKIQHRFGERGIDEATMKAVTAIFQVIDRMWSELRERKAKA
;
A
#
# COMPACT_ATOMS: atom_id res chain seq x y z
N MET A 1 48.30 1.57 -52.26
CA MET A 1 47.24 1.94 -53.21
C MET A 1 46.37 2.95 -52.50
N ASP A 2 46.29 4.16 -53.04
CA ASP A 2 45.44 5.21 -52.49
C ASP A 2 43.97 4.83 -52.75
N PRO A 3 43.12 4.71 -51.71
CA PRO A 3 41.70 4.35 -51.87
C PRO A 3 40.95 5.26 -52.84
N ASP A 4 41.34 6.54 -52.91
CA ASP A 4 40.70 7.51 -53.81
C ASP A 4 41.12 7.33 -55.27
N ALA A 5 42.37 6.91 -55.52
CA ALA A 5 42.83 6.59 -56.87
C ALA A 5 42.17 5.31 -57.40
N ALA A 6 42.04 4.28 -56.57
CA ALA A 6 41.37 3.03 -56.93
C ALA A 6 39.87 3.23 -57.19
N PHE A 7 39.23 4.11 -56.42
CA PHE A 7 37.84 4.53 -56.65
C PHE A 7 37.69 5.27 -57.98
N ARG A 8 38.60 6.21 -58.28
CA ARG A 8 38.57 6.97 -59.53
C ARG A 8 38.73 6.05 -60.74
N GLU A 9 39.76 5.22 -60.74
CA GLU A 9 40.02 4.27 -61.83
C GLU A 9 38.82 3.33 -62.06
N SER A 10 38.25 2.78 -60.98
CA SER A 10 37.08 1.91 -61.07
C SER A 10 35.76 2.63 -61.42
N LEU A 11 35.64 3.94 -61.13
CA LEU A 11 34.49 4.76 -61.55
C LEU A 11 34.54 5.06 -63.05
N PHE A 12 35.71 5.41 -63.58
CA PHE A 12 35.89 5.69 -65.01
C PHE A 12 35.86 4.42 -65.86
N ASP A 13 36.39 3.31 -65.35
CA ASP A 13 36.28 1.98 -65.99
C ASP A 13 34.81 1.52 -66.07
N ALA A 14 34.04 1.73 -64.99
CA ALA A 14 32.59 1.50 -64.98
C ALA A 14 31.77 2.48 -65.82
N LEU A 15 32.35 3.61 -66.23
CA LEU A 15 31.72 4.53 -67.19
C LEU A 15 31.97 4.10 -68.65
N ALA A 16 33.00 3.28 -68.87
CA ALA A 16 33.44 2.79 -70.17
C ALA A 16 32.89 1.39 -70.51
N ASP A 17 32.45 0.62 -69.50
CA ASP A 17 31.92 -0.73 -69.65
C ASP A 17 30.65 -0.96 -68.79
N ASP A 18 29.62 -1.54 -69.40
CA ASP A 18 28.30 -1.79 -68.81
C ASP A 18 28.37 -2.81 -67.65
N GLU A 19 29.37 -3.69 -67.61
CA GLU A 19 29.59 -4.64 -66.51
C GLU A 19 30.09 -3.95 -65.23
N GLY A 20 30.92 -2.91 -65.37
CA GLY A 20 31.44 -2.14 -64.23
C GLY A 20 30.34 -1.32 -63.55
N ALA A 21 29.40 -0.78 -64.32
CA ALA A 21 28.27 -0.04 -63.79
C ALA A 21 27.34 -0.90 -62.91
N ALA A 22 27.16 -2.18 -63.27
CA ALA A 22 26.37 -3.13 -62.49
C ALA A 22 27.02 -3.48 -61.13
N TYR A 23 28.36 -3.51 -61.07
CA TYR A 23 29.09 -3.70 -59.80
C TYR A 23 28.79 -2.55 -58.82
N TRP A 24 28.85 -1.31 -59.28
CA TRP A 24 28.57 -0.15 -58.44
C TRP A 24 27.08 0.00 -58.09
N GLU A 25 26.18 -0.43 -58.98
CA GLU A 25 24.74 -0.56 -58.68
C GLU A 25 24.50 -1.52 -57.50
N GLY A 26 25.26 -2.62 -57.42
CA GLY A 26 25.17 -3.57 -56.31
C GLY A 26 25.73 -3.05 -54.98
N VAL A 27 26.78 -2.23 -55.00
CA VAL A 27 27.42 -1.72 -53.77
C VAL A 27 26.65 -0.54 -53.17
N TYR A 28 26.02 0.31 -53.98
CA TYR A 28 25.37 1.55 -53.53
C TYR A 28 23.89 1.68 -53.89
N GLY A 29 23.33 0.74 -54.65
CA GLY A 29 21.88 0.58 -54.87
C GLY A 29 21.28 1.46 -55.96
N GLN A 30 22.07 2.11 -56.84
CA GLN A 30 21.57 2.89 -57.99
C GLN A 30 22.44 2.74 -59.26
N PRO A 31 21.84 2.75 -60.48
CA PRO A 31 22.59 2.69 -61.74
C PRO A 31 23.38 3.97 -62.02
N ILE A 32 24.69 3.84 -62.30
CA ILE A 32 25.58 4.98 -62.62
C ILE A 32 25.16 5.70 -63.92
N HIS A 33 24.50 5.00 -64.84
CA HIS A 33 24.02 5.56 -66.13
C HIS A 33 22.88 6.59 -66.02
N THR A 34 22.39 6.89 -64.81
CA THR A 34 21.35 7.91 -64.61
C THR A 34 21.88 9.30 -64.32
N TYR A 35 23.20 9.50 -64.22
CA TYR A 35 23.75 10.84 -64.33
C TYR A 35 23.89 11.17 -65.80
N PRO A 36 23.13 12.15 -66.31
CA PRO A 36 23.31 12.58 -67.67
C PRO A 36 24.76 13.05 -67.81
N ILE A 37 25.50 12.45 -68.75
CA ILE A 37 26.53 13.21 -69.46
C ILE A 37 25.74 14.18 -70.33
N GLU A 38 25.08 15.14 -69.70
CA GLU A 38 24.46 16.27 -70.37
C GLU A 38 25.61 17.08 -70.94
N GLN A 39 26.03 16.67 -72.13
CA GLN A 39 26.62 17.58 -73.10
C GLN A 39 25.66 18.79 -73.13
N GLN A 40 26.12 19.92 -72.57
CA GLN A 40 25.45 21.22 -72.46
C GLN A 40 24.66 21.49 -71.17
N THR A 41 25.38 21.64 -70.05
CA THR A 41 24.98 22.70 -69.10
C THR A 41 25.29 24.07 -69.74
N PRO A 42 24.44 25.10 -69.65
CA PRO A 42 24.68 26.41 -70.28
C PRO A 42 25.95 27.14 -69.79
N THR A 43 26.57 26.63 -68.72
CA THR A 43 27.67 27.28 -68.00
C THR A 43 29.00 26.50 -68.08
N GLY A 44 29.01 25.27 -68.62
CA GLY A 44 30.25 24.53 -68.91
C GLY A 44 31.17 24.27 -67.70
N GLU A 45 30.65 24.27 -66.47
CA GLU A 45 31.47 24.16 -65.25
C GLU A 45 32.00 22.74 -65.04
N LEU A 46 31.27 21.71 -65.49
CA LEU A 46 31.72 20.32 -65.40
C LEU A 46 32.85 19.97 -66.38
N GLU A 47 33.02 20.72 -67.47
CA GLU A 47 34.09 20.50 -68.46
C GLU A 47 35.46 21.01 -68.00
N ARG A 48 35.51 21.80 -66.92
CA ARG A 48 36.74 22.39 -66.37
C ARG A 48 37.24 21.70 -65.10
N MET A 49 36.46 20.76 -64.58
CA MET A 49 36.81 20.01 -63.38
C MET A 49 37.82 18.92 -63.73
N THR A 50 38.82 18.73 -62.88
CA THR A 50 39.72 17.59 -63.02
C THR A 50 38.95 16.29 -62.72
N ASP A 51 39.43 15.16 -63.24
CA ASP A 51 38.84 13.84 -63.01
C ASP A 51 38.66 13.52 -61.50
N GLU A 52 39.46 14.14 -60.63
CA GLU A 52 39.34 14.08 -59.17
C GLU A 52 38.13 14.86 -58.64
N GLU A 53 37.89 16.07 -59.12
CA GLU A 53 36.77 16.92 -58.69
C GLU A 53 35.42 16.35 -59.14
N TYR A 54 35.37 15.69 -60.31
CA TYR A 54 34.17 14.99 -60.78
C TYR A 54 33.84 13.77 -59.92
N ALA A 55 34.86 12.98 -59.53
CA ALA A 55 34.69 11.82 -58.67
C ALA A 55 34.17 12.19 -57.27
N GLU A 56 34.67 13.29 -56.68
CA GLU A 56 34.16 13.81 -55.41
C GLU A 56 32.73 14.34 -55.52
N TYR A 57 32.39 15.02 -56.62
CA TYR A 57 31.05 15.52 -56.87
C TYR A 57 30.02 14.37 -56.95
N VAL A 58 30.32 13.32 -57.71
CA VAL A 58 29.45 12.13 -57.83
C VAL A 58 29.31 11.42 -56.48
N ARG A 59 30.40 11.26 -55.72
CA ARG A 59 30.38 10.68 -54.36
C ARG A 59 29.46 11.46 -53.42
N ARG A 60 29.55 12.80 -53.45
CA ARG A 60 28.71 13.68 -52.64
C ARG A 60 27.23 13.61 -53.05
N LYS A 61 26.94 13.64 -54.36
CA LYS A 61 25.55 13.56 -54.87
C LYS A 61 24.89 12.21 -54.59
N MET A 62 25.64 11.12 -54.73
CA MET A 62 25.17 9.78 -54.37
C MET A 62 24.94 9.66 -52.87
N TRP A 63 25.84 10.22 -52.04
CA TRP A 63 25.68 10.24 -50.59
C TRP A 63 24.46 11.05 -50.14
N GLU A 64 24.27 12.26 -50.68
CA GLU A 64 23.11 13.13 -50.41
C GLU A 64 21.78 12.41 -50.68
N LYS A 65 21.68 11.65 -51.78
CA LYS A 65 20.45 10.96 -52.20
C LYS A 65 20.18 9.68 -51.41
N SER A 66 21.20 8.86 -51.14
CA SER A 66 21.03 7.64 -50.32
C SER A 66 20.85 7.95 -48.82
N HIS A 67 21.43 9.03 -48.31
CA HIS A 67 21.28 9.40 -46.89
C HIS A 67 19.92 10.00 -46.57
N GLN A 68 19.22 10.61 -47.53
CA GLN A 68 17.86 11.11 -47.30
C GLN A 68 16.90 9.99 -46.87
N HIS A 69 16.87 8.86 -47.59
CA HIS A 69 16.01 7.73 -47.23
C HIS A 69 16.43 7.05 -45.92
N ILE A 70 17.73 6.97 -45.64
CA ILE A 70 18.24 6.37 -44.39
C ILE A 70 17.91 7.25 -43.18
N LEU A 71 17.99 8.58 -43.32
CA LEU A 71 17.65 9.53 -42.27
C LEU A 71 16.14 9.54 -42.00
N GLU A 72 15.30 9.55 -43.05
CA GLU A 72 13.85 9.48 -42.91
C GLU A 72 13.38 8.17 -42.26
N GLU A 73 13.97 7.03 -42.64
CA GLU A 73 13.65 5.72 -42.05
C GLU A 73 14.10 5.64 -40.58
N ARG A 74 15.29 6.18 -40.26
CA ARG A 74 15.76 6.27 -38.87
C ARG A 74 14.87 7.19 -38.02
N GLU A 75 14.46 8.34 -38.54
CA GLU A 75 13.58 9.27 -37.84
C GLU A 75 12.20 8.65 -37.61
N ARG A 76 11.67 7.91 -38.59
CA ARG A 76 10.40 7.18 -38.45
C ARG A 76 10.49 6.12 -37.35
N GLN A 77 11.53 5.29 -37.36
CA GLN A 77 11.75 4.27 -36.33
C GLN A 77 11.98 4.88 -34.94
N GLU A 78 12.66 6.02 -34.85
CA GLU A 78 12.87 6.70 -33.58
C GLU A 78 11.57 7.29 -33.04
N LYS A 79 10.76 7.94 -33.87
CA LYS A 79 9.42 8.42 -33.49
C LYS A 79 8.52 7.29 -33.02
N GLU A 80 8.54 6.14 -33.68
CA GLU A 80 7.75 4.97 -33.26
C GLU A 80 8.24 4.40 -31.92
N ARG A 81 9.56 4.28 -31.72
CA ARG A 81 10.13 3.87 -30.42
C ARG A 81 9.78 4.85 -29.31
N GLN A 82 9.84 6.16 -29.57
CA GLN A 82 9.46 7.19 -28.60
C GLN A 82 7.98 7.10 -28.25
N ARG A 83 7.12 6.94 -29.26
CA ARG A 83 5.67 6.77 -29.06
C ARG A 83 5.35 5.53 -28.22
N ARG A 84 5.96 4.39 -28.54
CA ARG A 84 5.75 3.14 -27.77
C ARG A 84 6.23 3.28 -26.32
N LYS A 85 7.38 3.91 -26.08
CA LYS A 85 7.88 4.20 -24.73
C LYS A 85 6.95 5.15 -23.96
N ALA A 86 6.40 6.17 -24.62
CA ALA A 86 5.46 7.11 -24.02
C ALA A 86 4.14 6.41 -23.64
N GLU A 87 3.60 5.56 -24.52
CA GLU A 87 2.39 4.77 -24.26
C GLU A 87 2.59 3.79 -23.10
N GLU A 88 3.72 3.06 -23.06
CA GLU A 88 4.02 2.14 -21.95
C GLU A 88 4.19 2.88 -20.61
N LYS A 89 4.85 4.04 -20.62
CA LYS A 89 4.99 4.88 -19.43
C LYS A 89 3.63 5.40 -18.96
N ALA A 90 2.78 5.87 -19.88
CA ALA A 90 1.44 6.33 -19.56
C ALA A 90 0.56 5.22 -18.98
N GLN A 91 0.65 3.99 -19.52
CA GLN A 91 -0.03 2.83 -18.96
C GLN A 91 0.45 2.49 -17.55
N ARG A 92 1.78 2.41 -17.34
CA ARG A 92 2.35 2.14 -16.01
C ARG A 92 1.93 3.20 -14.98
N GLU A 93 1.99 4.48 -15.35
CA GLU A 93 1.53 5.57 -14.50
C GLU A 93 0.02 5.47 -14.20
N SER A 94 -0.80 5.17 -15.20
CA SER A 94 -2.25 4.99 -15.01
C SER A 94 -2.55 3.84 -14.06
N THR A 95 -1.89 2.69 -14.25
CA THR A 95 -2.05 1.53 -13.36
C THR A 95 -1.52 1.81 -11.95
N GLY A 96 -0.42 2.54 -11.83
CA GLY A 96 0.14 2.95 -10.54
C GLY A 96 -0.81 3.87 -9.78
N ARG A 97 -1.34 4.90 -10.44
CA ARG A 97 -2.33 5.82 -9.84
C ARG A 97 -3.60 5.08 -9.40
N MET A 98 -4.14 4.19 -10.22
CA MET A 98 -5.31 3.39 -9.82
C MET A 98 -5.03 2.51 -8.60
N HIS A 99 -3.83 1.93 -8.51
CA HIS A 99 -3.44 1.11 -7.36
C HIS A 99 -3.32 1.96 -6.08
N GLU A 100 -2.64 3.11 -6.17
CA GLU A 100 -2.50 4.06 -5.05
C GLU A 100 -3.86 4.59 -4.58
N GLU A 101 -4.76 4.92 -5.51
CA GLU A 101 -6.12 5.35 -5.19
C GLU A 101 -6.90 4.24 -4.47
N HIS A 102 -6.85 3.01 -4.99
CA HIS A 102 -7.51 1.86 -4.37
C HIS A 102 -6.94 1.56 -2.97
N GLU A 103 -5.62 1.57 -2.79
CA GLU A 103 -5.00 1.41 -1.48
C GLU A 103 -5.38 2.53 -0.51
N SER A 104 -5.41 3.78 -0.97
CA SER A 104 -5.80 4.92 -0.14
C SER A 104 -7.26 4.82 0.28
N PHE A 105 -8.12 4.33 -0.61
CA PHE A 105 -9.53 4.07 -0.33
C PHE A 105 -9.70 2.93 0.67
N GLN A 106 -9.03 1.80 0.46
CA GLN A 106 -8.99 0.67 1.39
C GLN A 106 -8.56 1.12 2.79
N ARG A 107 -7.47 1.88 2.90
CA ARG A 107 -7.00 2.45 4.18
C ARG A 107 -8.03 3.35 4.84
N LYS A 108 -8.75 4.19 4.08
CA LYS A 108 -9.81 5.06 4.60
C LYS A 108 -11.04 4.26 5.06
N VAL A 109 -11.42 3.22 4.32
CA VAL A 109 -12.52 2.31 4.66
C VAL A 109 -12.18 1.55 5.95
N GLU A 110 -11.00 0.96 6.03
CA GLU A 110 -10.52 0.22 7.20
C GLU A 110 -10.44 1.13 8.44
N ALA A 111 -9.88 2.34 8.29
CA ALA A 111 -9.84 3.33 9.37
C ALA A 111 -11.24 3.72 9.84
N SER A 112 -12.19 3.85 8.93
CA SER A 112 -13.60 4.17 9.26
C SER A 112 -14.29 3.00 9.95
N LEU A 113 -14.04 1.77 9.50
CA LEU A 113 -14.56 0.55 10.10
C LEU A 113 -14.02 0.36 11.51
N LYS A 114 -12.72 0.58 11.71
CA LYS A 114 -12.05 0.53 13.03
C LYS A 114 -12.62 1.55 13.99
N ARG A 115 -12.78 2.81 13.58
CA ARG A 115 -13.46 3.84 14.39
C ARG A 115 -14.92 3.52 14.67
N GLY A 116 -15.60 2.83 13.75
CA GLY A 116 -16.97 2.35 13.95
C GLY A 116 -17.04 1.23 14.99
N ALA A 117 -16.15 0.25 14.89
CA ALA A 117 -16.03 -0.86 15.83
C ALA A 117 -15.65 -0.38 17.23
N GLU A 118 -14.69 0.53 17.36
CA GLU A 118 -14.30 1.14 18.64
C GLU A 118 -15.45 1.89 19.30
N ARG A 119 -16.25 2.65 18.54
CA ARG A 119 -17.43 3.34 19.07
C ARG A 119 -18.51 2.36 19.53
N LYS A 120 -18.77 1.30 18.75
CA LYS A 120 -19.73 0.25 19.13
C LYS A 120 -19.27 -0.48 20.38
N SER A 121 -18.00 -0.86 20.46
CA SER A 121 -17.39 -1.50 21.62
C SER A 121 -17.49 -0.60 22.86
N LYS A 122 -17.07 0.67 22.77
CA LYS A 122 -17.22 1.62 23.88
C LYS A 122 -18.68 1.79 24.33
N ARG A 123 -19.64 1.82 23.40
CA ARG A 123 -21.07 1.91 23.74
C ARG A 123 -21.55 0.64 24.44
N MET A 124 -21.16 -0.52 23.93
CA MET A 124 -21.47 -1.82 24.53
C MET A 124 -20.90 -1.91 25.95
N TRP A 125 -19.63 -1.57 26.15
CA TRP A 125 -19.00 -1.55 27.48
C TRP A 125 -19.65 -0.55 28.43
N LYS A 126 -20.08 0.62 27.95
CA LYS A 126 -20.88 1.57 28.75
C LYS A 126 -22.20 0.96 29.22
N GLU A 127 -22.90 0.24 28.35
CA GLU A 127 -24.16 -0.42 28.66
C GLU A 127 -23.97 -1.58 29.65
N VAL A 128 -22.97 -2.44 29.42
CA VAL A 128 -22.61 -3.52 30.34
C VAL A 128 -22.22 -2.96 31.72
N TRP A 129 -21.43 -1.89 31.76
CA TRP A 129 -21.05 -1.22 33.02
C TRP A 129 -22.24 -0.59 33.74
N ALA A 130 -23.16 0.03 33.01
CA ALA A 130 -24.38 0.59 33.57
C ALA A 130 -25.26 -0.52 34.19
N ASN A 131 -25.40 -1.66 33.51
CA ASN A 131 -26.12 -2.82 34.01
C ASN A 131 -25.47 -3.41 35.27
N TYR A 132 -24.14 -3.50 35.29
CA TYR A 132 -23.37 -3.93 36.47
C TYR A 132 -23.62 -3.00 37.68
N THR A 133 -23.53 -1.69 37.47
CA THR A 133 -23.74 -0.68 38.53
C THR A 133 -25.17 -0.73 39.04
N LYS A 134 -26.15 -0.81 38.14
CA LYS A 134 -27.57 -0.94 38.47
C LYS A 134 -27.86 -2.24 39.24
N GLY A 135 -27.18 -3.34 38.90
CA GLY A 135 -27.27 -4.59 39.65
C GLY A 135 -26.84 -4.42 41.10
N TRP A 136 -25.74 -3.72 41.34
CA TRP A 136 -25.30 -3.39 42.71
C TRP A 136 -26.24 -2.43 43.43
N GLU A 137 -26.80 -1.44 42.74
CA GLU A 137 -27.80 -0.52 43.30
C GLU A 137 -29.08 -1.25 43.71
N ASN A 138 -29.57 -2.17 42.87
CA ASN A 138 -30.75 -2.99 43.19
C ASN A 138 -30.51 -3.86 44.42
N ILE A 139 -29.32 -4.48 44.53
CA ILE A 139 -28.90 -5.23 45.72
C ILE A 139 -28.87 -4.34 46.96
N ALA A 140 -28.29 -3.14 46.85
CA ALA A 140 -28.23 -2.20 47.96
C ALA A 140 -29.61 -1.70 48.39
N ALA A 141 -30.53 -1.51 47.44
CA ALA A 141 -31.92 -1.11 47.69
C ALA A 141 -32.80 -2.25 48.21
N GLY A 142 -32.30 -3.49 48.24
CA GLY A 142 -33.09 -4.66 48.63
C GLY A 142 -34.22 -4.99 47.66
N ALA A 143 -34.23 -4.41 46.45
CA ALA A 143 -35.22 -4.59 45.39
C ALA A 143 -35.05 -5.93 44.65
N VAL A 144 -34.57 -6.92 45.38
CA VAL A 144 -34.03 -8.15 44.85
C VAL A 144 -34.94 -9.30 45.22
N ASP A 145 -35.39 -10.01 44.19
CA ASP A 145 -36.26 -11.17 44.37
C ASP A 145 -35.60 -12.19 45.29
N LYS A 146 -36.37 -12.66 46.27
CA LYS A 146 -35.87 -13.56 47.32
C LYS A 146 -35.73 -15.00 46.83
N ASP A 147 -36.37 -15.33 45.71
CA ASP A 147 -36.40 -16.66 45.11
C ASP A 147 -35.25 -16.91 44.11
N LEU A 148 -34.52 -15.86 43.72
CA LEU A 148 -33.36 -15.95 42.84
C LEU A 148 -32.11 -16.40 43.61
N GLY A 149 -31.43 -17.42 43.10
CA GLY A 149 -30.18 -17.92 43.67
C GLY A 149 -29.08 -16.85 43.67
N VAL A 150 -28.19 -16.90 44.66
CA VAL A 150 -27.08 -15.92 44.84
C VAL A 150 -26.24 -15.75 43.56
N LYS A 151 -26.13 -16.81 42.74
CA LYS A 151 -25.43 -16.83 41.45
C LYS A 151 -26.05 -15.92 40.40
N ASP A 152 -27.37 -15.85 40.35
CA ASP A 152 -28.10 -15.04 39.36
C ASP A 152 -28.29 -13.59 39.84
N LEU A 153 -27.99 -13.37 41.12
CA LEU A 153 -28.18 -12.12 41.81
C LEU A 153 -26.97 -11.21 41.75
N LEU A 154 -25.78 -11.80 41.90
CA LEU A 154 -24.54 -11.07 41.90
C LEU A 154 -24.28 -10.54 40.48
N PRO A 155 -24.07 -9.22 40.29
CA PRO A 155 -23.64 -8.69 39.02
C PRO A 155 -22.18 -9.08 38.80
N TRP A 156 -21.92 -10.07 37.96
CA TRP A 156 -20.56 -10.55 37.68
C TRP A 156 -19.82 -9.53 36.79
N PRO A 157 -18.54 -9.20 37.10
CA PRO A 157 -17.75 -8.22 36.34
C PRO A 157 -17.18 -8.86 35.06
N VAL A 158 -18.07 -9.33 34.19
CA VAL A 158 -17.77 -9.98 32.90
C VAL A 158 -18.77 -9.50 31.85
N GLU A 159 -18.41 -9.57 30.57
CA GLU A 159 -19.25 -9.06 29.45
C GLU A 159 -20.69 -9.62 29.48
N THR A 160 -20.80 -10.89 29.87
CA THR A 160 -22.07 -11.63 29.88
C THR A 160 -22.85 -11.52 31.19
N GLY A 161 -22.26 -10.94 32.24
CA GLY A 161 -22.85 -10.85 33.58
C GLY A 161 -23.16 -12.19 34.25
N LYS A 162 -22.49 -13.28 33.88
CA LYS A 162 -22.75 -14.64 34.42
C LYS A 162 -21.51 -15.28 35.06
N VAL A 163 -21.72 -16.05 36.13
CA VAL A 163 -20.68 -16.84 36.84
C VAL A 163 -19.84 -17.71 35.88
N LYS A 164 -20.47 -18.28 34.84
CA LYS A 164 -19.85 -19.28 33.96
C LYS A 164 -18.69 -18.73 33.13
N ASN A 165 -18.68 -17.42 32.90
CA ASN A 165 -17.65 -16.74 32.12
C ASN A 165 -16.67 -15.98 33.02
N VAL A 166 -16.69 -16.24 34.33
CA VAL A 166 -15.73 -15.62 35.26
C VAL A 166 -14.36 -16.25 35.03
N SER A 167 -13.56 -15.60 34.20
CA SER A 167 -12.13 -15.86 34.04
C SER A 167 -11.33 -14.65 34.51
N LYS A 168 -10.09 -14.89 34.93
CA LYS A 168 -9.18 -13.81 35.35
C LYS A 168 -9.03 -12.76 34.25
N GLU A 169 -8.88 -13.22 33.00
CA GLU A 169 -8.67 -12.38 31.83
C GLU A 169 -9.91 -11.53 31.51
N GLU A 170 -11.11 -12.11 31.61
CA GLU A 170 -12.36 -11.38 31.36
C GLU A 170 -12.62 -10.31 32.42
N VAL A 171 -12.33 -10.60 33.69
CA VAL A 171 -12.48 -9.63 34.78
C VAL A 171 -11.47 -8.49 34.63
N GLU A 172 -10.21 -8.81 34.30
CA GLU A 172 -9.21 -7.79 33.99
C GLU A 172 -9.64 -6.94 32.77
N HIS A 173 -10.17 -7.59 31.72
CA HIS A 173 -10.66 -6.91 30.52
C HIS A 173 -11.86 -6.01 30.81
N PHE A 174 -12.81 -6.47 31.64
CA PHE A 174 -13.97 -5.71 32.09
C PHE A 174 -13.53 -4.42 32.77
N PHE A 175 -12.66 -4.51 33.79
CA PHE A 175 -12.18 -3.34 34.53
C PHE A 175 -11.28 -2.40 33.71
N ARG A 176 -10.57 -2.91 32.70
CA ARG A 176 -9.79 -2.09 31.75
C ARG A 176 -10.66 -1.39 30.70
N SER A 177 -11.81 -1.97 30.37
CA SER A 177 -12.76 -1.42 29.38
C SER A 177 -13.75 -0.43 30.00
N VAL A 178 -13.67 -0.19 31.30
CA VAL A 178 -14.50 0.76 32.04
C VAL A 178 -14.27 2.17 31.49
N PRO A 179 -15.34 2.95 31.24
CA PRO A 179 -15.25 4.31 30.73
C PRO A 179 -14.87 5.33 31.84
N LEU A 180 -13.89 5.00 32.69
CA LEU A 180 -13.41 5.85 33.77
C LEU A 180 -11.94 6.22 33.52
N GLU A 181 -11.50 7.39 34.02
CA GLU A 181 -10.12 7.87 33.85
C GLU A 181 -9.28 7.62 35.11
N GLY A 182 -7.94 7.63 34.97
CA GLY A 182 -7.01 6.93 35.88
C GLY A 182 -7.15 7.12 37.40
N ASP A 183 -7.57 8.29 37.90
CA ASP A 183 -7.83 8.48 39.34
C ASP A 183 -9.19 7.93 39.79
N GLU A 184 -10.21 8.09 38.95
CA GLU A 184 -11.54 7.50 39.14
C GLU A 184 -11.51 5.97 39.05
N ILE A 185 -10.66 5.40 38.20
CA ILE A 185 -10.44 3.95 38.16
C ILE A 185 -9.88 3.45 39.50
N ALA A 186 -8.95 4.19 40.11
CA ALA A 186 -8.33 3.78 41.37
C ALA A 186 -9.32 3.81 42.55
N THR A 187 -10.19 4.83 42.60
CA THR A 187 -11.25 4.94 43.63
C THR A 187 -12.35 3.90 43.40
N GLN A 188 -12.70 3.63 42.13
CA GLN A 188 -13.64 2.57 41.79
C GLN A 188 -13.10 1.19 42.19
N LEU A 189 -11.87 0.84 41.82
CA LEU A 189 -11.26 -0.45 42.20
C LEU A 189 -11.17 -0.62 43.72
N LYS A 190 -10.90 0.45 44.48
CA LYS A 190 -10.93 0.41 45.95
C LYS A 190 -12.33 0.09 46.48
N THR A 191 -13.36 0.69 45.89
CA THR A 191 -14.76 0.44 46.26
C THR A 191 -15.17 -0.99 45.92
N GLU A 192 -14.83 -1.46 44.73
CA GLU A 192 -15.11 -2.83 44.27
C GLU A 192 -14.36 -3.87 45.11
N ARG A 193 -13.12 -3.60 45.52
CA ARG A 193 -12.35 -4.47 46.44
C ARG A 193 -13.10 -4.73 47.75
N VAL A 194 -13.72 -3.71 48.33
CA VAL A 194 -14.51 -3.85 49.58
C VAL A 194 -15.82 -4.58 49.28
N ARG A 195 -16.45 -4.33 48.12
CA ARG A 195 -17.70 -4.99 47.72
C ARG A 195 -17.52 -6.49 47.50
N TRP A 196 -16.43 -6.90 46.87
CA TRP A 196 -16.09 -8.28 46.52
C TRP A 196 -15.33 -9.04 47.61
N HIS A 197 -15.10 -8.43 48.78
CA HIS A 197 -14.46 -9.13 49.88
C HIS A 197 -15.32 -10.35 50.30
N PRO A 198 -14.75 -11.57 50.39
CA PRO A 198 -15.50 -12.78 50.71
C PRO A 198 -16.38 -12.64 51.96
N ASP A 199 -15.84 -12.01 53.01
CA ASP A 199 -16.57 -11.67 54.24
C ASP A 199 -17.80 -10.76 54.01
N LYS A 200 -17.68 -9.72 53.17
CA LYS A 200 -18.79 -8.80 52.88
C LYS A 200 -19.88 -9.43 52.04
N ILE A 201 -19.51 -10.35 51.15
CA ILE A 201 -20.47 -11.14 50.36
C ILE A 201 -21.14 -12.20 51.25
N GLN A 202 -20.38 -12.86 52.12
CA GLN A 202 -20.90 -13.80 53.09
C GLN A 202 -21.84 -13.15 54.11
N HIS A 203 -21.54 -11.95 54.60
CA HIS A 203 -22.45 -11.20 55.48
C HIS A 203 -23.76 -10.78 54.78
N ARG A 204 -23.70 -10.47 53.48
CA ARG A 204 -24.88 -10.01 52.72
C ARG A 204 -25.75 -11.13 52.17
N PHE A 205 -25.16 -12.26 51.82
CA PHE A 205 -25.84 -13.37 51.15
C PHE A 205 -25.76 -14.69 51.92
N GLY A 206 -25.11 -14.71 53.09
CA GLY A 206 -24.94 -15.91 53.92
C GLY A 206 -26.26 -16.51 54.39
N GLU A 207 -27.27 -15.66 54.63
CA GLU A 207 -28.64 -16.12 54.97
C GLU A 207 -29.35 -16.85 53.81
N ARG A 208 -28.90 -16.64 52.55
CA ARG A 208 -29.50 -17.23 51.35
C ARG A 208 -28.84 -18.53 50.89
N GLY A 209 -27.79 -18.99 51.59
CA GLY A 209 -27.03 -20.19 51.22
C GLY A 209 -26.14 -19.96 50.00
N ILE A 210 -24.86 -19.67 50.23
CA ILE A 210 -23.89 -19.47 49.15
C ILE A 210 -23.22 -20.81 48.83
N ASP A 211 -23.34 -21.25 47.57
CA ASP A 211 -22.61 -22.41 47.08
C ASP A 211 -21.08 -22.20 47.12
N GLU A 212 -20.34 -23.26 47.44
CA GLU A 212 -18.86 -23.22 47.55
C GLU A 212 -18.21 -22.78 46.23
N ALA A 213 -18.77 -23.19 45.09
CA ALA A 213 -18.30 -22.76 43.77
C ALA A 213 -18.46 -21.25 43.57
N THR A 214 -19.53 -20.65 44.09
CA THR A 214 -19.76 -19.19 44.04
C THR A 214 -18.75 -18.45 44.91
N MET A 215 -18.47 -18.96 46.12
CA MET A 215 -17.46 -18.37 47.02
C MET A 215 -16.04 -18.44 46.43
N LYS A 216 -15.70 -19.53 45.73
CA LYS A 216 -14.44 -19.66 44.99
C LYS A 216 -14.36 -18.62 43.87
N ALA A 217 -15.42 -18.42 43.10
CA ALA A 217 -15.47 -17.40 42.05
C ALA A 217 -15.34 -15.97 42.60
N VAL A 218 -16.03 -15.67 43.71
CA VAL A 218 -15.93 -14.39 44.43
C VAL A 218 -14.50 -14.13 44.89
N THR A 219 -13.85 -15.14 45.46
CA THR A 219 -12.46 -15.04 45.93
C THR A 219 -11.49 -14.83 44.76
N ALA A 220 -11.71 -15.51 43.63
CA ALA A 220 -10.94 -15.30 42.41
C ALA A 220 -11.07 -13.86 41.90
N ILE A 221 -12.30 -13.32 41.85
CA ILE A 221 -12.54 -11.92 41.46
C ILE A 221 -11.83 -10.95 42.42
N PHE A 222 -11.94 -11.19 43.72
CA PHE A 222 -11.26 -10.37 44.72
C PHE A 222 -9.74 -10.34 44.51
N GLN A 223 -9.11 -11.50 44.28
CA GLN A 223 -7.67 -11.58 44.02
C GLN A 223 -7.27 -10.82 42.74
N VAL A 224 -8.10 -10.87 41.70
CA VAL A 224 -7.87 -10.12 40.46
C VAL A 224 -7.97 -8.61 40.70
N ILE A 225 -9.01 -8.15 41.41
CA ILE A 225 -9.19 -6.73 41.75
C ILE A 225 -8.03 -6.23 42.64
N ASP A 226 -7.62 -7.02 43.64
CA ASP A 226 -6.54 -6.66 44.56
C ASP A 226 -5.18 -6.54 43.82
N ARG A 227 -4.93 -7.45 42.87
CA ARG A 227 -3.76 -7.37 41.98
C ARG A 227 -3.82 -6.12 41.10
N MET A 228 -4.93 -5.89 40.40
CA MET A 228 -5.09 -4.72 39.51
C MET A 228 -4.93 -3.40 40.28
N TRP A 229 -5.45 -3.33 41.49
CA TRP A 229 -5.32 -2.16 42.34
C TRP A 229 -3.89 -1.94 42.83
N SER A 230 -3.16 -3.01 43.13
CA SER A 230 -1.74 -2.96 43.47
C SER A 230 -0.89 -2.49 42.29
N GLU A 231 -1.10 -3.05 41.09
CA GLU A 231 -0.42 -2.63 39.85
C GLU A 231 -0.68 -1.15 39.51
N LEU A 232 -1.91 -0.66 39.70
CA LEU A 232 -2.25 0.74 39.45
C LEU A 232 -1.55 1.69 40.44
N ARG A 233 -1.42 1.29 41.71
CA ARG A 233 -0.70 2.08 42.72
C ARG A 233 0.81 2.08 42.48
N GLU A 234 1.39 0.95 42.08
CA GLU A 234 2.80 0.89 41.70
C GLU A 234 3.11 1.77 40.48
N ARG A 235 2.21 1.78 39.49
CA ARG A 235 2.34 2.68 38.33
C ARG A 235 2.28 4.15 38.71
N LYS A 236 1.35 4.54 39.60
CA LYS A 236 1.27 5.92 40.11
C LYS A 236 2.48 6.29 40.96
N ALA A 237 3.09 5.36 41.68
CA ALA A 237 4.29 5.62 42.48
C ALA A 237 5.57 5.78 41.64
N LYS A 238 5.57 5.29 40.39
CA LYS A 238 6.68 5.37 39.44
C LYS A 238 6.56 6.52 38.43
N ALA A 239 5.38 7.13 38.32
CA ALA A 239 5.09 8.26 37.45
C ALA A 239 5.25 9.58 38.21
#